data_AF-A0A3A8E9Q0-F1
#
_entry.id   AF-A0A3A8E9Q0-F1
#
_cell.length_a   1.000
_cell.length_b   1.000
_cell.length_c   1.000
_cell.angle_alpha   90.00
_cell.angle_beta   90.00
_cell.angle_gamma   90.00
#
_symmetry.space_group_name_H-M   'P 1'
#
loop_
_entity.id
_entity.type
_entity.pdbx_description
1 polymer ?
#
loop_
_entity_poly.entity_id
_entity_poly.type
_entity_poly.pdbx_seq_one_letter_code
_entity_poly.pdbx_strand_id
1 'polypeptide(L)'
;MPILHIQDIFSQFQYYQSHYLDILHDPELYYQPVLDAHIHFSIISEEKIYLGDLLQLWFGDKWTEHQVKVLEDATHGLWEQFSECWHNSLFLFAIERKGLFAGTSALAWSTEEQQIKEITLEQTLPYYCHYLSLERPKRYS
;
A
#
# COMPACT_ATOMS: atom_id res chain seq x y z
N MET A 1 1.51 20.66 6.60
CA MET A 1 1.83 19.50 7.45
C MET A 1 3.19 18.93 7.08
N PRO A 2 3.94 18.33 8.03
CA PRO A 2 5.21 17.67 7.72
C PRO A 2 4.98 16.42 6.86
N ILE A 3 6.00 16.06 6.08
CA ILE A 3 6.03 14.81 5.31
C ILE A 3 6.28 13.66 6.30
N LEU A 4 5.46 12.61 6.25
CA LEU A 4 5.61 11.43 7.10
C LEU A 4 6.61 10.45 6.49
N HIS A 5 7.43 9.83 7.32
CA HIS A 5 8.18 8.63 6.92
C HIS A 5 7.39 7.37 7.25
N ILE A 6 7.59 6.32 6.47
CA ILE A 6 6.94 5.02 6.71
C ILE A 6 7.26 4.49 8.12
N GLN A 7 8.52 4.61 8.55
CA GLN A 7 8.92 4.25 9.91
C GLN A 7 8.13 4.99 11.00
N ASP A 8 7.87 6.30 10.81
CA ASP A 8 7.10 7.09 11.79
C ASP A 8 5.66 6.59 11.87
N ILE A 9 5.06 6.26 10.71
CA ILE A 9 3.70 5.72 10.65
C ILE A 9 3.61 4.41 11.44
N PHE A 10 4.57 3.50 11.23
CA PHE A 10 4.60 2.23 11.96
C PHE A 10 4.96 2.38 13.44
N SER A 11 5.74 3.39 13.83
CA SER A 11 5.99 3.69 15.26
C SER A 11 4.72 4.08 16.03
N GLN A 12 3.70 4.58 15.31
CA GLN A 12 2.40 4.99 15.84
C GLN A 12 1.25 4.18 15.21
N PHE A 13 1.51 2.95 14.73
CA PHE A 13 0.54 2.19 13.95
C PHE A 13 -0.81 2.00 14.67
N GLN A 14 -0.76 1.72 15.98
CA GLN A 14 -1.95 1.56 16.82
C GLN A 14 -2.79 2.85 16.87
N TYR A 15 -2.17 4.02 16.88
CA TYR A 15 -2.87 5.30 16.84
C TYR A 15 -3.65 5.43 15.52
N TYR A 16 -3.01 5.15 14.38
CA TYR A 16 -3.67 5.18 13.08
C TYR A 16 -4.80 4.17 12.95
N GLN A 17 -4.68 2.99 13.57
CA GLN A 17 -5.77 2.02 13.63
C GLN A 17 -6.96 2.55 14.45
N SER A 18 -6.70 3.12 15.62
CA SER A 18 -7.75 3.65 16.50
C SER A 18 -8.44 4.90 15.95
N HIS A 19 -7.75 5.70 15.15
CA HIS A 19 -8.27 6.94 14.54
C HIS A 19 -8.55 6.82 13.04
N TYR A 20 -8.61 5.58 12.52
CA TYR A 20 -8.71 5.34 11.08
C TYR A 20 -9.88 6.09 10.43
N LEU A 21 -11.09 5.96 11.00
CA LEU A 21 -12.27 6.62 10.45
C LEU A 21 -12.18 8.15 10.54
N ASP A 22 -11.57 8.71 11.58
CA ASP A 22 -11.39 10.15 11.71
C ASP A 22 -10.50 10.68 10.58
N ILE A 23 -9.39 9.98 10.32
CA ILE A 23 -8.44 10.31 9.25
C ILE A 23 -9.09 10.21 7.87
N LEU A 24 -9.99 9.24 7.65
CA LEU A 24 -10.68 9.10 6.36
C LEU A 24 -11.64 10.25 6.05
N HIS A 25 -12.24 10.85 7.08
CA HIS A 25 -13.21 11.92 6.91
C HIS A 25 -12.61 13.32 6.95
N ASP A 26 -11.39 13.48 7.46
CA ASP A 26 -10.66 14.76 7.50
C ASP A 26 -9.71 14.89 6.29
N PRO A 27 -9.99 15.79 5.32
CA PRO A 27 -9.11 16.00 4.17
C PRO A 27 -7.68 16.41 4.55
N GLU A 28 -7.47 17.19 5.61
CA GLU A 28 -6.13 17.64 5.98
C GLU A 28 -5.26 16.49 6.46
N LEU A 29 -5.84 15.59 7.27
CA LEU A 29 -5.17 14.37 7.73
C LEU A 29 -5.02 13.35 6.60
N TYR A 30 -6.06 13.15 5.80
CA TYR A 30 -6.07 12.19 4.70
C TYR A 30 -4.93 12.46 3.71
N TYR A 31 -4.83 13.70 3.25
CA TYR A 31 -3.87 14.13 2.24
C TYR A 31 -2.50 14.48 2.83
N GLN A 32 -2.19 14.05 4.06
CA GLN A 32 -0.86 14.19 4.61
C GLN A 32 0.15 13.43 3.72
N PRO A 33 1.19 14.11 3.21
CA PRO A 33 2.14 13.48 2.31
C PRO A 33 3.02 12.47 3.05
N VAL A 34 3.27 11.34 2.40
CA VAL A 34 4.18 10.30 2.88
C VAL A 34 5.38 10.26 1.94
N LEU A 35 6.58 10.18 2.51
CA LEU A 35 7.83 10.13 1.75
C LEU A 35 7.88 8.83 0.93
N ASP A 36 8.30 8.96 -0.32
CA ASP A 36 8.50 7.87 -1.28
C ASP A 36 7.25 7.00 -1.54
N ALA A 37 6.07 7.34 -1.02
CA ALA A 37 4.84 6.62 -1.28
C ALA A 37 4.21 7.05 -2.62
N HIS A 38 4.19 6.14 -3.59
CA HIS A 38 3.76 6.45 -4.94
C HIS A 38 3.40 5.21 -5.77
N ILE A 39 2.67 5.41 -6.87
CA ILE A 39 2.55 4.45 -7.96
C ILE A 39 3.20 5.08 -9.18
N HIS A 40 4.26 4.46 -9.67
CA HIS A 40 4.92 4.89 -10.89
C HIS A 40 4.85 3.78 -11.94
N PHE A 41 3.95 3.96 -12.90
CA PHE A 41 3.93 3.19 -14.12
C PHE A 41 4.42 4.09 -15.24
N SER A 42 5.66 3.88 -15.70
CA SER A 42 6.43 4.72 -16.63
C SER A 42 5.71 5.24 -17.89
N ILE A 43 4.55 4.70 -18.27
CA ILE A 43 3.75 5.14 -19.43
C ILE A 43 2.32 5.56 -19.07
N ILE A 44 1.83 5.16 -17.90
CA ILE A 44 0.41 5.29 -17.55
C ILE A 44 0.21 6.44 -16.58
N SER A 45 0.99 6.47 -15.49
CA SER A 45 0.75 7.41 -14.41
C SER A 45 1.91 7.48 -13.43
N GLU A 46 2.08 8.67 -12.86
CA GLU A 46 2.81 8.88 -11.62
C GLU A 46 1.82 9.45 -10.61
N GLU A 47 1.37 8.61 -9.69
CA GLU A 47 0.38 8.95 -8.68
C GLU A 47 1.05 9.05 -7.32
N LYS A 48 0.89 10.21 -6.68
CA LYS A 48 1.30 10.38 -5.29
C LYS A 48 0.30 9.70 -4.36
N ILE A 49 0.83 8.93 -3.41
CA ILE A 49 0.03 8.28 -2.38
C ILE A 49 0.12 9.08 -1.08
N TYR A 50 -1.01 9.25 -0.42
CA TYR A 50 -1.11 9.96 0.86
C TYR A 50 -1.37 8.99 2.01
N LEU A 51 -1.31 9.49 3.25
CA LEU A 51 -1.55 8.71 4.45
C LEU A 51 -2.89 7.95 4.37
N GLY A 52 -3.98 8.64 4.03
CA GLY A 52 -5.31 8.03 3.97
C GLY A 52 -5.44 6.93 2.92
N ASP A 53 -4.70 7.02 1.82
CA ASP A 53 -4.65 5.96 0.81
C ASP A 53 -3.97 4.70 1.38
N LEU A 54 -2.79 4.87 1.99
CA LEU A 54 -2.03 3.75 2.58
C LEU A 54 -2.82 3.04 3.67
N LEU A 55 -3.47 3.78 4.57
CA LEU A 55 -4.26 3.18 5.65
C LEU A 55 -5.41 2.34 5.10
N GLN A 56 -6.12 2.82 4.08
CA GLN A 56 -7.17 2.02 3.42
C GLN A 56 -6.60 0.74 2.79
N LEU A 57 -5.46 0.86 2.10
CA LEU A 57 -4.85 -0.26 1.40
C LEU A 57 -4.25 -1.29 2.36
N TRP A 58 -3.69 -0.86 3.50
CA TRP A 58 -3.11 -1.74 4.51
C TRP A 58 -4.18 -2.39 5.38
N PHE A 59 -5.13 -1.61 5.90
CA PHE A 59 -6.18 -2.15 6.77
C PHE A 59 -7.25 -2.92 5.98
N GLY A 60 -7.41 -2.63 4.69
CA GLY A 60 -8.20 -3.41 3.75
C GLY A 60 -7.46 -4.63 3.17
N ASP A 61 -6.23 -4.89 3.63
CA ASP A 61 -5.41 -6.05 3.25
C ASP A 61 -5.19 -6.17 1.73
N LYS A 62 -4.99 -5.02 1.08
CA LYS A 62 -4.83 -4.89 -0.38
C LYS A 62 -3.39 -4.69 -0.82
N TRP A 63 -2.58 -4.10 0.05
CA TRP A 63 -1.17 -3.77 -0.20
C TRP A 63 -0.31 -4.40 0.91
N THR A 64 -0.47 -5.71 1.06
CA THR A 64 0.10 -6.50 2.15
C THR A 64 0.73 -7.78 1.61
N GLU A 65 1.56 -8.43 2.41
CA GLU A 65 2.11 -9.75 2.12
C GLU A 65 1.02 -10.77 1.73
N HIS A 66 -0.10 -10.77 2.44
CA HIS A 66 -1.20 -11.67 2.16
C HIS A 66 -1.73 -11.48 0.73
N GLN A 67 -1.92 -10.24 0.27
CA GLN A 67 -2.39 -9.99 -1.09
C GLN A 67 -1.39 -10.48 -2.15
N VAL A 68 -0.09 -10.40 -1.88
CA VAL A 68 0.96 -10.95 -2.78
C VAL A 68 0.77 -12.46 -2.94
N LYS A 69 0.68 -13.19 -1.82
CA LYS A 69 0.49 -14.64 -1.82
C LYS A 69 -0.79 -15.05 -2.55
N VAL A 70 -1.91 -14.38 -2.26
CA VAL A 70 -3.20 -14.65 -2.92
C VAL A 70 -3.10 -14.51 -4.46
N LEU A 71 -2.33 -13.55 -4.96
CA LEU A 71 -2.16 -13.35 -6.40
C LEU A 71 -1.22 -14.37 -7.03
N GLU A 72 -0.16 -14.79 -6.32
CA GLU A 72 0.74 -15.86 -6.72
C GLU A 72 0.02 -17.23 -6.76
N ASP A 73 -0.77 -17.54 -5.74
CA ASP A 73 -1.53 -18.79 -5.70
C ASP A 73 -2.60 -18.85 -6.80
N ALA A 74 -3.22 -17.70 -7.11
CA ALA A 74 -4.18 -17.58 -8.21
C ALA A 74 -3.53 -17.81 -9.59
N THR A 75 -2.27 -17.39 -9.81
CA THR A 75 -1.55 -17.66 -11.07
C THR A 75 -1.10 -19.11 -11.18
N HIS A 76 -0.75 -19.73 -10.05
CA HIS A 76 -0.32 -21.13 -10.01
C HIS A 76 -1.47 -22.13 -9.93
N GLY A 77 -2.73 -21.67 -9.85
CA GLY A 77 -3.93 -22.53 -9.80
C GLY A 77 -4.09 -23.28 -8.49
N LEU A 78 -3.40 -22.84 -7.44
CA LEU A 78 -3.45 -23.42 -6.10
C LEU A 78 -4.55 -22.70 -5.30
N TRP A 79 -5.79 -23.18 -5.40
CA TRP A 79 -6.88 -22.69 -4.56
C TRP A 79 -6.89 -23.44 -3.23
N GLU A 80 -5.87 -23.23 -2.40
CA GLU A 80 -5.96 -23.64 -1.00
C GLU A 80 -6.85 -22.64 -0.24
N GLN A 81 -7.76 -23.16 0.58
CA GLN A 81 -8.60 -22.35 1.44
C GLN A 81 -7.72 -21.75 2.54
N PHE A 82 -7.16 -20.57 2.29
CA PHE A 82 -6.36 -19.84 3.27
C PHE A 82 -7.27 -19.27 4.37
N SER A 83 -7.60 -20.12 5.34
CA SER A 83 -8.25 -19.76 6.59
C SER A 83 -7.24 -19.79 7.74
N GLU A 84 -6.28 -18.87 7.72
CA GLU A 84 -5.46 -18.59 8.91
C GLU A 84 -5.45 -17.08 9.14
N CYS A 85 -5.56 -16.68 10.41
CA CYS A 85 -5.46 -15.28 10.82
C CYS A 85 -4.03 -14.80 10.61
N TRP A 86 -3.69 -14.37 9.39
CA TRP A 86 -2.34 -13.94 9.06
C TRP A 86 -2.04 -12.58 9.70
N HIS A 87 -0.93 -12.52 10.44
CA HIS A 87 -0.26 -11.27 10.76
C HIS A 87 0.55 -10.86 9.52
N ASN A 88 0.16 -9.76 8.88
CA ASN A 88 0.95 -9.20 7.79
C ASN A 88 2.26 -8.64 8.34
N SER A 89 3.39 -9.13 7.83
CA SER A 89 4.72 -8.64 8.18
C SER A 89 5.31 -7.69 7.13
N LEU A 90 4.67 -7.58 5.95
CA LEU A 90 5.06 -6.66 4.87
C LEU A 90 3.89 -5.78 4.44
N PHE A 91 4.15 -4.48 4.33
CA PHE A 91 3.19 -3.46 3.93
C PHE A 91 3.74 -2.63 2.77
N LEU A 92 3.17 -2.78 1.59
CA LEU A 92 3.62 -2.10 0.37
C LEU A 92 3.28 -0.62 0.47
N PHE A 93 4.16 0.26 0.02
CA PHE A 93 3.90 1.72 0.00
C PHE A 93 4.32 2.39 -1.31
N ALA A 94 5.13 1.72 -2.13
CA ALA A 94 5.43 2.17 -3.48
C ALA A 94 5.34 1.02 -4.47
N ILE A 95 4.87 1.29 -5.69
CA ILE A 95 4.87 0.32 -6.80
C ILE A 95 5.50 1.01 -8.00
N GLU A 96 6.58 0.43 -8.51
CA GLU A 96 7.40 0.98 -9.59
C GLU A 96 7.55 -0.01 -10.74
N ARG A 97 7.26 0.46 -11.96
CA ARG A 97 7.63 -0.24 -13.19
C ARG A 97 8.60 0.62 -14.00
N LYS A 98 9.89 0.32 -13.85
CA LYS A 98 11.04 1.04 -14.43
C LYS A 98 11.18 0.93 -15.97
N GLY A 99 10.21 0.34 -16.66
CA GLY A 99 10.14 0.28 -18.13
C GLY A 99 9.10 -0.72 -18.68
N LEU A 100 8.79 -0.64 -19.98
CA LEU A 100 7.84 -1.54 -20.65
C LEU A 100 8.16 -3.03 -20.47
N PHE A 101 9.44 -3.37 -20.54
CA PHE A 101 9.93 -4.75 -20.44
C PHE A 101 10.59 -5.06 -19.08
N ALA A 102 10.67 -4.07 -18.18
CA ALA A 102 11.22 -4.27 -16.86
C ALA A 102 10.18 -4.98 -15.97
N GLY A 103 10.68 -5.83 -15.07
CA GLY A 103 9.88 -6.34 -13.96
C GLY A 103 9.32 -5.19 -13.14
N THR A 104 8.19 -5.43 -12.50
CA THR A 104 7.66 -4.46 -11.53
C THR A 104 8.26 -4.77 -10.17
N SER A 105 8.74 -3.74 -9.48
CA SER A 105 9.09 -3.84 -8.07
C SER A 105 8.14 -3.01 -7.21
N ALA A 106 8.04 -3.39 -5.95
CA ALA A 106 7.35 -2.62 -4.93
C ALA A 106 8.31 -2.38 -3.77
N LEU A 107 8.18 -1.23 -3.12
CA LEU A 107 8.80 -1.00 -1.82
C LEU A 107 7.78 -1.34 -0.74
N ALA A 108 8.21 -2.14 0.23
CA ALA A 108 7.39 -2.55 1.35
C ALA A 108 8.13 -2.32 2.67
N TRP A 109 7.41 -1.93 3.71
CA TRP A 109 7.90 -1.91 5.07
C TRP A 109 7.77 -3.28 5.69
N SER A 110 8.88 -3.80 6.22
CA SER A 110 8.89 -5.00 7.05
C SER A 110 8.77 -4.64 8.52
N THR A 111 7.70 -5.09 9.17
CA THR A 111 7.51 -4.89 10.62
C THR A 111 8.44 -5.76 11.45
N GLU A 112 8.81 -6.95 10.95
CA GLU A 112 9.75 -7.87 11.60
C GLU A 112 11.18 -7.32 11.63
N GLU A 113 11.65 -6.81 10.49
CA GLU A 113 13.03 -6.33 10.36
C GLU A 113 13.16 -4.81 10.55
N GLN A 114 12.04 -4.10 10.70
CA GLN A 114 11.97 -2.65 10.84
C GLN A 114 12.72 -1.90 9.74
N GLN A 115 12.58 -2.37 8.50
CA GLN A 115 13.26 -1.81 7.34
C GLN A 115 12.42 -1.87 6.07
N ILE A 116 12.81 -1.03 5.10
CA ILE A 116 12.23 -1.05 3.76
C ILE A 116 12.87 -2.18 2.95
N LYS A 117 12.05 -2.97 2.27
CA LYS A 117 12.43 -4.02 1.34
C LYS A 117 11.90 -3.73 -0.06
N GLU A 118 12.68 -4.08 -1.08
CA GLU A 118 12.20 -4.14 -2.45
C GLU A 118 11.72 -5.57 -2.74
N ILE A 119 10.49 -5.71 -3.21
CA ILE A 119 9.89 -6.98 -3.62
C ILE A 119 9.58 -6.95 -5.11
N THR A 120 9.69 -8.09 -5.79
CA THR A 120 9.30 -8.20 -7.20
C THR A 120 7.82 -8.60 -7.27
N LEU A 121 7.04 -7.91 -8.09
CA LEU A 121 5.64 -8.22 -8.34
C LEU A 121 5.47 -8.79 -9.75
N GLU A 122 4.88 -9.98 -9.84
CA GLU A 122 4.49 -10.57 -11.13
C GLU A 122 3.29 -9.85 -11.75
N GLN A 123 2.36 -9.41 -10.91
CA GLN A 123 1.13 -8.72 -11.30
C GLN A 123 1.02 -7.36 -10.63
N THR A 124 0.66 -6.34 -11.40
CA THR A 124 0.50 -4.95 -10.92
C THR A 124 -0.90 -4.40 -11.03
N LEU A 125 -1.65 -4.88 -12.02
CA LEU A 125 -2.99 -4.42 -12.29
C LEU A 125 -3.93 -4.58 -11.09
N PRO A 126 -3.92 -5.70 -10.33
CA PRO A 126 -4.75 -5.82 -9.13
C PRO A 126 -4.47 -4.72 -8.09
N TYR A 127 -3.20 -4.41 -7.82
CA TYR A 127 -2.82 -3.35 -6.88
C TYR A 127 -3.25 -1.96 -7.35
N TYR A 128 -3.15 -1.71 -8.65
CA TYR A 128 -3.63 -0.47 -9.24
C TYR A 128 -5.16 -0.36 -9.17
N CYS A 129 -5.89 -1.45 -9.41
CA CYS A 129 -7.35 -1.49 -9.23
C CYS A 129 -7.75 -1.23 -7.78
N HIS A 130 -7.02 -1.77 -6.80
CA HIS A 130 -7.25 -1.46 -5.38
C HIS A 130 -7.08 0.03 -5.10
N TYR A 131 -6.04 0.66 -5.64
CA TYR A 131 -5.83 2.10 -5.55
C TYR A 131 -6.96 2.92 -6.19
N LEU A 132 -7.41 2.55 -7.39
CA LEU A 132 -8.51 3.24 -8.08
C LEU A 132 -9.86 3.11 -7.35
N SER A 133 -10.02 2.08 -6.50
CA SER A 133 -11.24 1.85 -5.73
C SER A 133 -11.30 2.61 -4.41
N LEU A 134 -10.26 3.37 -4.07
CA LEU A 134 -10.18 4.10 -2.80
C LEU A 134 -11.21 5.23 -2.72
N GLU A 135 -11.81 5.38 -1.54
CA GLU A 135 -12.67 6.50 -1.23
C GLU A 135 -11.84 7.65 -0.66
N ARG A 136 -11.92 8.81 -1.32
CA ARG A 136 -11.17 10.00 -0.98
C ARG A 136 -12.11 11.10 -0.49
N PRO A 137 -11.83 11.76 0.65
CA PRO A 137 -12.61 12.92 1.06
C PRO A 137 -12.40 14.06 0.06
N LYS A 138 -13.45 14.88 -0.13
CA LYS A 138 -13.40 16.01 -1.05
C LYS A 138 -12.32 16.99 -0.58
N ARG A 139 -11.41 17.37 -1.47
CA ARG A 139 -10.54 18.52 -1.24
C ARG A 139 -11.40 19.77 -1.31
N TYR A 140 -11.56 20.46 -0.19
CA TYR A 140 -12.06 21.83 -0.20
C TYR A 140 -10.92 22.70 -0.71
N SER A 141 -10.93 22.96 -2.02
CA SER A 141 -10.02 23.89 -2.72
C SER A 141 -10.41 25.34 -2.48
#